data_AF-A0A8E1ZWX0-F1
#
_entry.id   AF-A0A8E1ZWX0-F1
#
_cell.length_a   1.000
_cell.length_b   1.000
_cell.length_c   1.000
_cell.angle_alpha   90.00
_cell.angle_beta   90.00
_cell.angle_gamma   90.00
#
_symmetry.space_group_name_H-M   'P 1'
#
loop_
_entity.id
_entity.type
_entity.pdbx_description
1 polymer ?
#
loop_
_entity_poly.entity_id
_entity_poly.type
_entity_poly.pdbx_seq_one_letter_code
_entity_poly.pdbx_strand_id
1 'polypeptide(L)'
;MSHLTREQRYTIASILQNGYNQKEIALVIKKDKSVVSREIRRNADARSGVYRDDLAHRKYLKRQEYKAKTRTFTPEVEEYVRDRLRLKHSPEQIAGVAKKNGDKCVSHERIYQFIWQDKRKKGTLYLDLRNRGRRYKKRSVIYDKRGIIPNRTDISQRPPEVELRERFGDLEIDLIIGKNHKGAILTINDRATGFGKLHKLDGKDAQQLATATIDCLMEWKPFLKTITSDNGKEFAAHELVAKHLNIDFFFAKPYASWQRGSNENFNRLVRQYIPKKVDFDCIPTDYINFVEYQLNNRPRKRFKYESPMFMFNQLFFIFLFF
;
A
#
# COMPACT_ATOMS: atom_id res chain seq x y z
N MET A 1 23.55 0.80 26.17
CA MET A 1 25.00 0.60 26.43
C MET A 1 25.73 0.86 25.13
N SER A 2 26.69 1.78 25.08
CA SER A 2 27.51 2.02 23.89
C SER A 2 28.28 0.73 23.56
N HIS A 3 28.05 0.17 22.38
CA HIS A 3 28.82 -0.96 21.88
C HIS A 3 30.20 -0.45 21.43
N LEU A 4 31.27 -1.10 21.87
CA LEU A 4 32.63 -0.83 21.38
C LEU A 4 32.86 -1.58 20.07
N THR A 5 33.57 -0.96 19.12
CA THR A 5 33.99 -1.62 17.87
C THR A 5 35.14 -2.59 18.13
N ARG A 6 35.57 -3.32 17.10
CA ARG A 6 36.77 -4.16 17.19
C ARG A 6 38.03 -3.29 17.32
N GLU A 7 38.13 -2.19 16.55
CA GLU A 7 39.27 -1.28 16.67
C GLU A 7 39.34 -0.65 18.07
N GLN A 8 38.21 -0.21 18.62
CA GLN A 8 38.19 0.36 19.97
C GLN A 8 38.68 -0.63 21.03
N ARG A 9 38.40 -1.94 20.88
CA ARG A 9 38.92 -2.96 21.81
C ARG A 9 40.42 -3.18 21.65
N TYR A 10 40.91 -3.14 20.41
CA TYR A 10 42.34 -3.18 20.11
C TYR A 10 43.06 -1.99 20.75
N THR A 11 42.53 -0.78 20.57
CA THR A 11 43.05 0.45 21.19
C THR A 11 43.08 0.34 22.72
N ILE A 12 42.03 -0.20 23.35
CA ILE A 12 42.02 -0.43 24.81
C ILE A 12 43.15 -1.38 25.22
N ALA A 13 43.35 -2.50 24.51
CA ALA A 13 44.40 -3.47 24.84
C ALA A 13 45.80 -2.88 24.68
N SER A 14 46.05 -2.17 23.58
CA SER A 14 47.33 -1.51 23.29
C SER A 14 47.66 -0.44 24.35
N ILE A 15 46.71 0.42 24.70
CA ILE A 15 46.95 1.50 25.66
C ILE A 15 47.14 0.96 27.08
N LEU A 16 46.44 -0.11 27.47
CA LEU A 16 46.65 -0.78 28.76
C LEU A 16 48.05 -1.40 28.89
N GLN A 17 48.59 -1.98 27.81
CA GLN A 17 49.95 -2.52 27.80
C GLN A 17 51.02 -1.43 28.00
N ASN A 18 50.71 -0.19 27.60
CA ASN A 18 51.57 0.97 27.79
C ASN A 18 51.40 1.65 29.17
N GLY A 19 50.65 1.06 30.10
CA GLY A 19 50.54 1.53 31.50
C GLY A 19 49.57 2.70 31.73
N TYR A 20 48.85 3.14 30.71
CA TYR A 20 47.89 4.25 30.82
C TYR A 20 46.63 3.86 31.60
N ASN A 21 46.01 4.84 32.25
CA ASN A 21 44.84 4.66 33.09
C ASN A 21 43.52 4.69 32.29
N GLN A 22 42.43 4.23 32.92
CA GLN A 22 41.11 4.14 32.27
C GLN A 22 40.51 5.49 31.82
N LYS A 23 40.96 6.64 32.40
CA LYS A 23 40.49 7.96 31.97
C LYS A 23 41.10 8.34 30.62
N GLU A 24 42.39 8.09 30.43
CA GLU A 24 43.11 8.36 29.18
C GLU A 24 42.56 7.50 28.05
N ILE A 25 42.35 6.21 28.30
CA ILE A 25 41.73 5.28 27.33
C ILE A 25 40.36 5.81 26.87
N ALA A 26 39.55 6.28 27.82
CA ALA A 26 38.20 6.79 27.56
C ALA A 26 38.22 8.04 26.65
N LEU A 27 39.18 8.95 26.88
CA LEU A 27 39.40 10.13 26.03
C LEU A 27 39.78 9.72 24.60
N VAL A 28 40.74 8.80 24.46
CA VAL A 28 41.24 8.35 23.15
C VAL A 28 40.15 7.69 22.31
N ILE A 29 39.35 6.79 22.90
CA ILE A 29 38.28 6.10 22.16
C ILE A 29 36.97 6.91 22.08
N LYS A 30 36.96 8.13 22.65
CA LYS A 30 35.81 9.04 22.74
C LYS A 30 34.57 8.39 23.37
N LYS A 31 34.75 7.79 24.56
CA LYS A 31 33.70 7.14 25.35
C LYS A 31 33.80 7.53 26.82
N ASP A 32 32.72 7.30 27.59
CA ASP A 32 32.77 7.48 29.04
C ASP A 32 33.72 6.47 29.73
N LYS A 33 34.40 6.91 30.79
CA LYS A 33 35.21 6.05 31.67
C LYS A 33 34.45 4.81 32.15
N SER A 34 33.15 4.96 32.42
CA SER A 34 32.28 3.86 32.86
C SER A 34 32.08 2.78 31.79
N VAL A 35 32.20 3.11 30.50
CA VAL A 35 32.16 2.14 29.38
C VAL A 35 33.44 1.31 29.38
N VAL A 36 34.61 1.96 29.49
CA VAL A 36 35.93 1.30 29.55
C VAL A 36 36.02 0.38 30.76
N SER A 37 35.65 0.86 31.96
CA SER A 37 35.65 0.06 33.19
C SER A 37 34.78 -1.20 33.07
N ARG A 38 33.57 -1.07 32.48
CA ARG A 38 32.67 -2.21 32.28
C ARG A 38 33.17 -3.17 31.21
N GLU A 39 33.78 -2.66 30.14
CA GLU A 39 34.36 -3.50 29.09
C GLU A 39 35.48 -4.37 29.65
N ILE A 40 36.45 -3.76 30.34
CA ILE A 40 37.61 -4.48 30.91
C ILE A 40 37.12 -5.54 31.89
N ARG A 41 36.30 -5.15 32.86
CA ARG A 41 35.78 -6.06 33.90
C ARG A 41 35.03 -7.27 33.33
N ARG A 42 34.26 -7.08 32.26
CA ARG A 42 33.43 -8.16 31.68
C ARG A 42 34.20 -9.06 30.71
N ASN A 43 35.37 -8.63 30.24
CA ASN A 43 36.04 -9.25 29.12
C ASN A 43 37.49 -9.67 29.35
N ALA A 44 38.13 -9.16 30.39
CA ALA A 44 39.44 -9.61 30.83
C ALA A 44 39.43 -11.13 31.06
N ASP A 45 40.59 -11.75 30.86
CA ASP A 45 40.78 -13.16 31.14
C ASP A 45 40.52 -13.43 32.63
N ALA A 46 39.74 -14.49 32.92
CA ALA A 46 39.28 -14.74 34.28
C ALA A 46 40.39 -15.29 35.18
N ARG A 47 41.42 -15.92 34.59
CA ARG A 47 42.52 -16.54 35.32
C ARG A 47 43.67 -15.57 35.55
N SER A 48 44.06 -14.83 34.51
CA SER A 48 45.19 -13.91 34.53
C SER A 48 44.81 -12.45 34.82
N GLY A 49 43.53 -12.08 34.69
CA GLY A 49 43.08 -10.69 34.80
C GLY A 49 43.48 -9.80 33.62
N VAL A 50 44.23 -10.33 32.65
CA VAL A 50 44.76 -9.57 31.51
C VAL A 50 43.65 -9.31 30.50
N TYR A 51 43.56 -8.06 30.03
CA TYR A 51 42.66 -7.67 28.95
C TYR A 51 43.34 -7.88 27.60
N ARG A 52 42.75 -8.74 26.76
CA ARG A 52 43.15 -8.97 25.35
C ARG A 52 41.99 -8.66 24.43
N ASP A 53 42.24 -7.97 23.33
CA ASP A 53 41.21 -7.50 22.41
C ASP A 53 40.50 -8.65 21.68
N ASP A 54 41.25 -9.69 21.28
CA ASP A 54 40.72 -10.88 20.60
C ASP A 54 39.74 -11.65 21.50
N LEU A 55 40.10 -11.85 22.77
CA LEU A 55 39.29 -12.52 23.77
C LEU A 55 38.06 -11.69 24.12
N ALA A 56 38.25 -10.38 24.29
CA ALA A 56 37.16 -9.46 24.57
C ALA A 56 36.13 -9.43 23.43
N HIS A 57 36.60 -9.41 22.18
CA HIS A 57 35.73 -9.46 21.02
C HIS A 57 34.99 -10.81 20.92
N ARG A 58 35.65 -11.95 21.11
CA ARG A 58 34.99 -13.26 21.16
C ARG A 58 33.95 -13.36 22.27
N LYS A 59 34.27 -12.92 23.49
CA LYS A 59 33.32 -12.89 24.62
C LYS A 59 32.12 -12.00 24.32
N TYR A 60 32.33 -10.86 23.66
CA TYR A 60 31.26 -9.99 23.20
C TYR A 60 30.35 -10.67 22.17
N LEU A 61 30.92 -11.28 21.12
CA LEU A 61 30.16 -11.99 20.09
C LEU A 61 29.35 -13.14 20.69
N LYS A 62 29.97 -13.95 21.56
CA LYS A 62 29.31 -15.04 22.28
C LYS A 62 28.10 -14.52 23.09
N ARG A 63 28.25 -13.39 23.81
CA ARG A 63 27.10 -12.77 24.50
C ARG A 63 26.03 -12.25 23.55
N GLN A 64 26.38 -11.74 22.37
CA GLN A 64 25.38 -11.34 21.37
C GLN A 64 24.63 -12.53 20.78
N GLU A 65 25.29 -13.68 20.65
CA GLU A 65 24.69 -14.94 20.21
C GLU A 65 23.65 -15.45 21.22
N TYR A 66 24.01 -15.53 22.50
CA TYR A 66 23.12 -16.00 23.58
C TYR A 66 22.13 -14.95 24.09
N LYS A 67 22.24 -13.69 23.64
CA LYS A 67 21.31 -12.64 24.07
C LYS A 67 19.90 -13.04 23.64
N ALA A 68 19.00 -13.21 24.61
CA ALA A 68 17.59 -13.46 24.34
C ALA A 68 17.06 -12.38 23.39
N LYS A 69 16.66 -12.79 22.18
CA LYS A 69 16.04 -11.91 21.20
C LYS A 69 14.54 -12.08 21.35
N THR A 70 13.84 -11.01 21.72
CA THR A 70 12.37 -11.03 21.72
C THR A 70 11.89 -11.43 20.33
N ARG A 71 11.24 -12.59 20.23
CA ARG A 71 10.60 -13.04 18.99
C ARG A 71 9.26 -12.33 18.88
N THR A 72 9.25 -11.21 18.17
CA THR A 72 8.01 -10.48 17.86
C THR A 72 7.20 -11.13 16.74
N PHE A 73 7.85 -11.98 15.94
CA PHE A 73 7.18 -12.78 14.91
C PHE A 73 6.91 -14.19 15.45
N THR A 74 5.87 -14.29 16.27
CA THR A 74 5.36 -15.54 16.83
C THR A 74 4.53 -16.30 15.79
N PRO A 75 4.23 -17.60 16.00
CA PRO A 75 3.37 -18.37 15.09
C PRO A 75 2.01 -17.69 14.83
N GLU A 76 1.41 -17.09 15.86
CA GLU A 76 0.12 -16.39 15.75
C GLU A 76 0.22 -15.13 14.87
N VAL A 77 1.31 -14.37 15.00
CA VAL A 77 1.57 -13.20 14.14
C VAL A 77 1.86 -13.65 12.70
N GLU A 78 2.55 -14.77 12.52
CA GLU A 78 2.80 -15.34 11.20
C GLU A 78 1.49 -15.76 10.51
N GLU A 79 0.60 -16.45 11.23
CA GLU A 79 -0.71 -16.85 10.73
C GLU A 79 -1.57 -15.64 10.35
N TYR A 80 -1.67 -14.64 11.23
CA TYR A 80 -2.34 -13.38 10.95
C TYR A 80 -1.80 -12.70 9.68
N VAL A 81 -0.47 -12.65 9.52
CA VAL A 81 0.17 -12.09 8.32
C VAL A 81 -0.21 -12.88 7.07
N ARG A 82 -0.19 -14.23 7.12
CA ARG A 82 -0.56 -15.10 6.00
C ARG A 82 -2.00 -14.90 5.58
N ASP A 83 -2.93 -14.83 6.53
CA ASP A 83 -4.35 -14.64 6.23
C ASP A 83 -4.63 -13.29 5.59
N ARG A 84 -4.03 -12.22 6.11
CA ARG A 84 -4.18 -10.90 5.49
C ARG A 84 -3.51 -10.82 4.12
N LEU A 85 -2.39 -11.51 3.89
CA LEU A 85 -1.80 -11.63 2.56
C LEU A 85 -2.73 -12.35 1.57
N ARG A 86 -3.40 -13.43 1.98
CA ARG A 86 -4.39 -14.14 1.13
C ARG A 86 -5.53 -13.22 0.69
N LEU A 87 -5.96 -12.31 1.58
CA LEU A 87 -6.90 -11.23 1.28
C LEU A 87 -6.29 -10.06 0.47
N LYS A 88 -5.06 -10.25 -0.04
CA LYS A 88 -4.27 -9.32 -0.83
C LYS A 88 -3.86 -8.05 -0.10
N HIS A 89 -3.89 -8.01 1.23
CA HIS A 89 -3.42 -6.86 1.99
C HIS A 89 -1.91 -6.69 1.82
N SER A 90 -1.44 -5.44 1.72
CA SER A 90 -0.01 -5.15 1.67
C SER A 90 0.61 -5.25 3.07
N PRO A 91 1.91 -5.56 3.20
CA PRO A 91 2.61 -5.55 4.49
C PRO A 91 2.40 -4.29 5.32
N GLU A 92 2.31 -3.12 4.67
CA GLU A 92 2.03 -1.84 5.33
C GLU A 92 0.60 -1.75 5.86
N GLN A 93 -0.38 -2.29 5.14
CA GLN A 93 -1.78 -2.40 5.62
C GLN A 93 -1.88 -3.34 6.81
N ILE A 94 -1.20 -4.48 6.76
CA ILE A 94 -1.23 -5.49 7.82
C ILE A 94 -0.66 -4.92 9.13
N ALA A 95 0.56 -4.38 9.09
CA ALA A 95 1.19 -3.78 10.25
C ALA A 95 0.43 -2.53 10.74
N GLY A 96 -0.14 -1.76 9.81
CA GLY A 96 -0.91 -0.55 10.11
C GLY A 96 -2.21 -0.83 10.86
N VAL A 97 -3.00 -1.82 10.40
CA VAL A 97 -4.23 -2.24 11.09
C VAL A 97 -3.92 -2.80 12.47
N ALA A 98 -2.92 -3.68 12.59
CA ALA A 98 -2.55 -4.23 13.89
C ALA A 98 -2.14 -3.11 14.87
N LYS A 99 -1.33 -2.15 14.42
CA LYS A 99 -0.95 -0.99 15.24
C LYS A 99 -2.16 -0.16 15.66
N LYS A 100 -3.11 0.10 14.74
CA LYS A 100 -4.33 0.86 15.02
C LYS A 100 -5.16 0.20 16.12
N ASN A 101 -5.27 -1.13 16.09
CA ASN A 101 -6.07 -1.91 17.04
C ASN A 101 -5.35 -2.21 18.36
N GLY A 102 -4.05 -1.90 18.47
CA GLY A 102 -3.23 -2.31 19.62
C GLY A 102 -2.82 -3.79 19.59
N ASP A 103 -3.01 -4.48 18.47
CA ASP A 103 -2.66 -5.88 18.29
C ASP A 103 -1.14 -6.05 18.16
N LYS A 104 -0.63 -7.18 18.66
CA LYS A 104 0.78 -7.54 18.48
C LYS A 104 1.05 -7.86 17.01
N CYS A 105 1.99 -7.14 16.40
CA CYS A 105 2.46 -7.44 15.05
C CYS A 105 3.92 -6.98 14.86
N VAL A 106 4.56 -7.48 13.82
CA VAL A 106 5.90 -7.04 13.40
C VAL A 106 5.82 -5.85 12.44
N SER A 107 6.94 -5.17 12.21
CA SER A 107 7.00 -4.10 11.22
C SER A 107 6.73 -4.64 9.81
N HIS A 108 6.21 -3.78 8.92
CA HIS A 108 6.00 -4.12 7.52
C HIS A 108 7.28 -4.60 6.82
N GLU A 109 8.45 -4.08 7.23
CA GLU A 109 9.76 -4.52 6.74
C GLU A 109 10.05 -5.98 7.14
N ARG A 110 9.72 -6.37 8.39
CA ARG A 110 9.88 -7.75 8.82
C ARG A 110 8.95 -8.70 8.05
N ILE A 111 7.73 -8.26 7.73
CA ILE A 111 6.80 -8.99 6.86
C ILE A 111 7.39 -9.15 5.45
N TYR A 112 7.98 -8.10 4.86
CA TYR A 112 8.67 -8.22 3.58
C TYR A 112 9.82 -9.22 3.64
N GLN A 113 10.66 -9.16 4.67
CA GLN A 113 11.75 -10.13 4.85
C GLN A 113 11.23 -11.56 4.92
N PHE A 114 10.12 -11.79 5.62
CA PHE A 114 9.46 -13.09 5.67
C PHE A 114 8.98 -13.56 4.29
N ILE A 115 8.28 -12.71 3.53
CA ILE A 115 7.83 -13.03 2.17
C ILE A 115 9.01 -13.34 1.24
N TRP A 116 10.11 -12.59 1.34
CA TRP A 116 11.29 -12.85 0.50
C TRP A 116 12.05 -14.10 0.93
N GLN A 117 12.07 -14.44 2.21
CA GLN A 117 12.59 -15.72 2.70
C GLN A 117 11.76 -16.89 2.17
N ASP A 118 10.43 -16.80 2.23
CA ASP A 118 9.50 -17.77 1.65
C ASP A 118 9.76 -17.96 0.14
N LYS A 119 9.85 -16.86 -0.62
CA LYS A 119 10.16 -16.91 -2.05
C LYS A 119 11.51 -17.59 -2.36
N ARG A 120 12.56 -17.32 -1.57
CA ARG A 120 13.87 -17.99 -1.73
C ARG A 120 13.78 -19.49 -1.49
N LYS A 121 12.84 -19.92 -0.65
CA LYS A 121 12.49 -21.33 -0.41
C LYS A 121 11.43 -21.87 -1.38
N LYS A 122 11.23 -21.21 -2.54
CA LYS A 122 10.22 -21.55 -3.57
C LYS A 122 8.76 -21.46 -3.11
N GLY A 123 8.49 -20.74 -2.02
CA GLY A 123 7.13 -20.43 -1.60
C GLY A 123 6.44 -19.37 -2.47
N THR A 124 5.15 -19.16 -2.22
CA THR A 124 4.25 -18.42 -3.09
C THR A 124 3.71 -17.11 -2.50
N LEU A 125 4.10 -16.74 -1.26
CA LEU A 125 3.54 -15.56 -0.58
C LEU A 125 3.71 -14.26 -1.37
N TYR A 126 4.77 -14.16 -2.16
CA TYR A 126 5.01 -12.98 -2.99
C TYR A 126 3.96 -12.79 -4.10
N LEU A 127 3.21 -13.83 -4.50
CA LEU A 127 2.17 -13.76 -5.52
C LEU A 127 0.95 -12.96 -5.06
N ASP A 128 0.76 -12.86 -3.75
CA ASP A 128 -0.30 -12.07 -3.12
C ASP A 128 0.02 -10.57 -3.04
N LEU A 129 1.30 -10.20 -3.22
CA LEU A 129 1.70 -8.81 -3.32
C LEU A 129 1.26 -8.19 -4.64
N ARG A 130 0.76 -6.95 -4.60
CA ARG A 130 0.31 -6.16 -5.78
C ARG A 130 1.24 -6.26 -6.99
N ASN A 131 2.54 -6.08 -6.77
CA ASN A 131 3.54 -6.07 -7.84
C ASN A 131 4.28 -7.40 -8.00
N ARG A 132 4.02 -8.39 -7.13
CA ARG A 132 4.73 -9.69 -7.10
C ARG A 132 6.26 -9.57 -7.13
N GLY A 133 6.80 -8.50 -6.53
CA GLY A 133 8.23 -8.18 -6.54
C GLY A 133 8.79 -7.60 -7.85
N ARG A 134 7.93 -7.28 -8.83
CA ARG A 134 8.35 -6.57 -10.04
C ARG A 134 8.60 -5.11 -9.71
N ARG A 135 9.76 -4.60 -10.13
CA ARG A 135 10.04 -3.15 -10.10
C ARG A 135 9.16 -2.45 -11.13
N TYR A 136 8.69 -1.26 -10.77
CA TYR A 136 7.99 -0.40 -11.71
C TYR A 136 8.94 -0.06 -12.86
N LYS A 137 8.56 -0.40 -14.09
CA LYS A 137 9.26 0.06 -15.29
C LYS A 137 8.57 1.33 -15.75
N LYS A 138 9.31 2.44 -15.88
CA LYS A 138 8.82 3.62 -16.60
C LYS A 138 8.47 3.18 -18.01
N ARG A 139 7.22 3.38 -18.41
CA ARG A 139 6.80 3.19 -19.80
C ARG A 139 6.94 4.54 -20.49
N SER A 140 7.52 4.53 -21.68
CA SER A 140 7.42 5.64 -22.61
C SER A 140 5.94 5.87 -22.95
N VAL A 141 5.55 7.14 -23.00
CA VAL A 141 4.21 7.54 -23.44
C VAL A 141 4.15 7.27 -24.93
N ILE A 142 3.29 6.34 -25.35
CA ILE A 142 2.97 6.14 -26.76
C ILE A 142 1.82 7.11 -27.08
N TYR A 143 2.06 7.98 -28.05
CA TYR A 143 1.14 9.03 -28.46
C TYR A 143 0.03 8.43 -29.32
N ASP A 144 -1.20 8.45 -28.80
CA ASP A 144 -2.39 8.06 -29.55
C ASP A 144 -3.21 9.31 -29.89
N LYS A 145 -3.59 9.47 -31.16
CA LYS A 145 -4.37 10.59 -31.70
C LYS A 145 -5.85 10.25 -31.71
N ARG A 146 -6.45 9.98 -30.55
CA ARG A 146 -7.90 9.66 -30.49
C ARG A 146 -8.73 10.92 -30.64
N GLY A 147 -9.79 10.83 -31.45
CA GLY A 147 -10.71 11.94 -31.78
C GLY A 147 -11.42 12.57 -30.58
N ILE A 148 -12.05 13.72 -30.82
CA ILE A 148 -12.67 14.58 -29.80
C ILE A 148 -14.08 14.07 -29.48
N ILE A 149 -14.41 13.97 -28.18
CA ILE A 149 -15.78 13.70 -27.72
C ILE A 149 -16.60 14.98 -27.87
N PRO A 150 -17.75 14.96 -28.57
CA PRO A 150 -18.61 16.14 -28.71
C PRO A 150 -19.15 16.58 -27.34
N ASN A 151 -19.38 17.90 -27.18
CA ASN A 151 -19.99 18.51 -25.98
C ASN A 151 -19.30 18.21 -24.64
N ARG A 152 -18.04 17.77 -24.64
CA ARG A 152 -17.32 17.47 -23.40
C ARG A 152 -17.07 18.73 -22.57
N THR A 153 -17.27 18.64 -21.26
CA THR A 153 -16.83 19.65 -20.30
C THR A 153 -15.43 19.32 -19.80
N ASP A 154 -14.48 20.25 -19.96
CA ASP A 154 -13.11 20.05 -19.51
C ASP A 154 -13.03 20.06 -17.98
N ILE A 155 -12.17 19.21 -17.41
CA ILE A 155 -11.95 19.12 -15.95
C ILE A 155 -11.51 20.44 -15.30
N SER A 156 -10.96 21.39 -16.06
CA SER A 156 -10.64 22.73 -15.54
C SER A 156 -11.87 23.54 -15.14
N GLN A 157 -13.06 23.19 -15.64
CA GLN A 157 -14.33 23.81 -15.25
C GLN A 157 -14.96 23.12 -14.03
N ARG A 158 -14.36 22.03 -13.52
CA ARG A 158 -14.89 21.31 -12.37
C ARG A 158 -14.77 22.15 -11.09
N PRO A 159 -15.82 22.20 -10.25
CA PRO A 159 -15.78 22.95 -9.00
C PRO A 159 -14.57 22.59 -8.13
N PRO A 160 -13.87 23.58 -7.52
CA PRO A 160 -12.66 23.33 -6.75
C PRO A 160 -12.89 22.47 -5.50
N GLU A 161 -14.09 22.49 -4.93
CA GLU A 161 -14.51 21.64 -3.81
C GLU A 161 -14.32 20.13 -4.07
N VAL A 162 -14.35 19.69 -5.33
CA VAL A 162 -14.13 18.28 -5.72
C VAL A 162 -12.69 17.81 -5.43
N GLU A 163 -11.73 18.74 -5.35
CA GLU A 163 -10.34 18.42 -4.98
C GLU A 163 -10.15 18.25 -3.47
N LEU A 164 -11.05 18.78 -2.65
CA LEU A 164 -10.99 18.63 -1.18
C LEU A 164 -11.27 17.19 -0.74
N ARG A 165 -12.10 16.45 -1.50
CA ARG A 165 -12.47 15.05 -1.23
C ARG A 165 -13.16 14.87 0.13
N GLU A 166 -14.04 15.79 0.48
CA GLU A 166 -14.71 15.84 1.79
C GLU A 166 -16.18 15.38 1.74
N ARG A 167 -16.79 15.27 0.56
CA ARG A 167 -18.18 14.86 0.39
C ARG A 167 -18.30 13.61 -0.49
N PHE A 168 -19.36 12.85 -0.24
CA PHE A 168 -19.77 11.78 -1.12
C PHE A 168 -20.41 12.33 -2.41
N GLY A 169 -20.29 11.59 -3.51
CA GLY A 169 -21.00 11.87 -4.77
C GLY A 169 -20.13 12.52 -5.85
N ASP A 170 -18.84 12.71 -5.58
CA ASP A 170 -17.85 13.11 -6.59
C ASP A 170 -17.10 11.86 -7.09
N LEU A 171 -17.60 11.32 -8.19
CA LEU A 171 -17.17 10.02 -8.70
C LEU A 171 -16.14 10.16 -9.82
N GLU A 172 -15.21 9.22 -9.88
CA GLU A 172 -14.41 8.95 -11.07
C GLU A 172 -14.86 7.63 -11.70
N ILE A 173 -15.03 7.61 -13.02
CA ILE A 173 -15.34 6.37 -13.77
C ILE A 173 -14.24 6.00 -14.77
N ASP A 174 -13.98 4.71 -14.94
CA ASP A 174 -12.97 4.18 -15.87
C ASP A 174 -13.39 2.81 -16.39
N LEU A 175 -12.84 2.41 -17.53
CA LEU A 175 -13.14 1.13 -18.16
C LEU A 175 -11.91 0.22 -18.18
N ILE A 176 -12.01 -0.91 -17.48
CA ILE A 176 -10.99 -1.95 -17.55
C ILE A 176 -11.35 -2.89 -18.71
N ILE A 177 -10.55 -2.88 -19.77
CA ILE A 177 -10.76 -3.76 -20.92
C ILE A 177 -10.13 -5.15 -20.69
N GLY A 178 -10.86 -6.20 -21.11
CA GLY A 178 -10.44 -7.60 -21.09
C GLY A 178 -9.41 -7.97 -22.17
N LYS A 179 -9.08 -9.26 -22.26
CA LYS A 179 -8.16 -9.78 -23.29
C LYS A 179 -8.77 -9.55 -24.69
N ASN A 180 -7.93 -9.19 -25.67
CA ASN A 180 -8.36 -9.02 -27.07
C ASN A 180 -9.55 -8.05 -27.26
N HIS A 181 -9.72 -7.09 -26.36
CA HIS A 181 -10.86 -6.16 -26.35
C HIS A 181 -12.25 -6.82 -26.18
N LYS A 182 -12.29 -8.07 -25.68
CA LYS A 182 -13.52 -8.78 -25.32
C LYS A 182 -13.85 -8.57 -23.85
N GLY A 183 -15.08 -8.15 -23.58
CA GLY A 183 -15.56 -7.79 -22.26
C GLY A 183 -14.90 -6.53 -21.69
N ALA A 184 -15.62 -5.90 -20.77
CA ALA A 184 -15.10 -4.80 -19.99
C ALA A 184 -15.62 -4.83 -18.55
N ILE A 185 -14.93 -4.14 -17.65
CA ILE A 185 -15.42 -3.88 -16.30
C ILE A 185 -15.44 -2.38 -16.13
N LEU A 186 -16.65 -1.83 -16.00
CA LEU A 186 -16.87 -0.46 -15.55
C LEU A 186 -16.43 -0.38 -14.09
N THR A 187 -15.60 0.61 -13.80
CA THR A 187 -15.14 0.93 -12.46
C THR A 187 -15.63 2.31 -12.10
N ILE A 188 -16.31 2.43 -10.97
CA ILE A 188 -16.81 3.66 -10.41
C ILE A 188 -16.17 3.81 -9.04
N ASN A 189 -15.64 4.98 -8.71
CA ASN A 189 -14.96 5.20 -7.44
C ASN A 189 -15.26 6.59 -6.89
N ASP A 190 -15.80 6.64 -5.68
CA ASP A 190 -16.03 7.89 -4.97
C ASP A 190 -14.69 8.47 -4.46
N ARG A 191 -14.44 9.75 -4.75
CA ARG A 191 -13.13 10.36 -4.48
C ARG A 191 -12.86 10.54 -2.98
N ALA A 192 -13.89 10.84 -2.19
CA ALA A 192 -13.80 11.09 -0.76
C ALA A 192 -13.61 9.79 0.04
N THR A 193 -14.50 8.83 -0.16
CA THR A 193 -14.57 7.57 0.59
C THR A 193 -13.68 6.48 -0.01
N GLY A 194 -13.38 6.55 -1.31
CA GLY A 194 -12.72 5.47 -2.04
C GLY A 194 -13.57 4.23 -2.22
N PHE A 195 -14.86 4.32 -1.93
CA PHE A 195 -15.81 3.26 -2.17
C PHE A 195 -15.97 3.10 -3.66
N GLY A 196 -15.89 1.88 -4.15
CA GLY A 196 -16.00 1.62 -5.58
C GLY A 196 -17.05 0.59 -5.92
N LYS A 197 -17.62 0.74 -7.11
CA LYS A 197 -18.48 -0.25 -7.76
C LYS A 197 -17.77 -0.85 -8.97
N LEU A 198 -18.00 -2.13 -9.21
CA LEU A 198 -17.51 -2.89 -10.36
C LEU A 198 -18.70 -3.49 -11.09
N HIS A 199 -18.83 -3.19 -12.38
CA HIS A 199 -19.89 -3.75 -13.21
C HIS A 199 -19.30 -4.38 -14.47
N LYS A 200 -19.62 -5.65 -14.73
CA LYS A 200 -19.16 -6.36 -15.93
C LYS A 200 -20.03 -5.98 -17.13
N LEU A 201 -19.39 -5.72 -18.26
CA LEU A 201 -20.01 -5.37 -19.53
C LEU A 201 -19.55 -6.36 -20.60
N ASP A 202 -20.41 -6.64 -21.58
CA ASP A 202 -20.07 -7.51 -22.71
C ASP A 202 -19.08 -6.85 -23.68
N GLY A 203 -19.07 -5.51 -23.70
CA GLY A 203 -18.18 -4.71 -24.55
C GLY A 203 -17.89 -3.32 -24.02
N LYS A 204 -17.42 -2.46 -24.92
CA LYS A 204 -17.06 -1.04 -24.66
C LYS A 204 -18.00 -0.07 -25.36
N ASP A 205 -19.21 -0.52 -25.69
CA ASP A 205 -20.21 0.32 -26.34
C ASP A 205 -20.62 1.46 -25.42
N ALA A 206 -20.72 2.68 -25.96
CA ALA A 206 -20.95 3.87 -25.15
C ALA A 206 -22.36 3.94 -24.58
N GLN A 207 -23.37 3.45 -25.31
CA GLN A 207 -24.76 3.43 -24.84
C GLN A 207 -24.93 2.37 -23.75
N GLN A 208 -24.40 1.16 -23.98
CA GLN A 208 -24.42 0.10 -22.98
C GLN A 208 -23.72 0.54 -21.68
N LEU A 209 -22.56 1.19 -21.79
CA LEU A 209 -21.84 1.72 -20.64
C LEU A 209 -22.63 2.82 -19.91
N ALA A 210 -23.28 3.72 -20.64
CA ALA A 210 -24.08 4.79 -20.05
C ALA A 210 -25.28 4.24 -19.28
N THR A 211 -26.04 3.30 -19.86
CA THR A 211 -27.16 2.63 -19.18
C THR A 211 -26.69 1.92 -17.92
N ALA A 212 -25.63 1.11 -18.01
CA ALA A 212 -25.07 0.43 -16.85
C ALA A 212 -24.57 1.39 -15.76
N THR A 213 -24.01 2.54 -16.16
CA THR A 213 -23.59 3.59 -15.22
C THR A 213 -24.80 4.18 -14.48
N ILE A 214 -25.89 4.46 -15.19
CA ILE A 214 -27.14 4.96 -14.60
C ILE A 214 -27.70 3.93 -13.61
N ASP A 215 -27.83 2.67 -14.03
CA ASP A 215 -28.38 1.60 -13.20
C ASP A 215 -27.57 1.38 -11.92
N CYS A 216 -26.22 1.38 -12.02
CA CYS A 216 -25.34 1.23 -10.87
C CYS A 216 -25.46 2.38 -9.84
N LEU A 217 -25.86 3.57 -10.31
CA LEU A 217 -25.85 4.81 -9.54
C LEU A 217 -27.24 5.31 -9.16
N MET A 218 -28.30 4.64 -9.62
CA MET A 218 -29.67 5.11 -9.46
C MET A 218 -30.05 5.26 -7.98
N GLU A 219 -29.63 4.32 -7.13
CA GLU A 219 -29.83 4.38 -5.67
C GLU A 219 -29.13 5.57 -4.99
N TRP A 220 -28.08 6.11 -5.60
CA TRP A 220 -27.29 7.21 -5.06
C TRP A 220 -27.67 8.56 -5.65
N LYS A 221 -28.57 8.59 -6.65
CA LYS A 221 -28.90 9.79 -7.44
C LYS A 221 -29.07 11.08 -6.61
N PRO A 222 -29.80 11.11 -5.48
CA PRO A 222 -29.95 12.34 -4.67
C PRO A 222 -28.64 12.92 -4.12
N PHE A 223 -27.63 12.07 -3.96
CA PHE A 223 -26.36 12.40 -3.32
C PHE A 223 -25.23 12.65 -4.32
N LEU A 224 -25.41 12.27 -5.59
CA LEU A 224 -24.40 12.48 -6.63
C LEU A 224 -24.21 13.97 -6.93
N LYS A 225 -22.98 14.34 -7.26
CA LYS A 225 -22.57 15.72 -7.56
C LYS A 225 -21.89 15.80 -8.92
N THR A 226 -20.82 15.03 -9.09
CA THR A 226 -20.03 15.06 -10.32
C THR A 226 -19.57 13.67 -10.74
N ILE A 227 -19.41 13.45 -12.04
CA ILE A 227 -18.65 12.32 -12.59
C ILE A 227 -17.47 12.87 -13.38
N THR A 228 -16.30 12.21 -13.25
CA THR A 228 -15.13 12.48 -14.07
C THR A 228 -14.64 11.23 -14.79
N SER A 229 -14.55 11.27 -16.12
CA SER A 229 -13.97 10.19 -16.94
C SER A 229 -12.67 10.63 -17.65
N ASP A 230 -12.02 9.71 -18.37
CA ASP A 230 -11.02 10.09 -19.37
C ASP A 230 -11.68 10.38 -20.72
N ASN A 231 -10.88 10.77 -21.71
CA ASN A 231 -11.36 11.01 -23.08
C ASN A 231 -11.54 9.70 -23.89
N GLY A 232 -11.89 8.60 -23.23
CA GLY A 232 -12.27 7.34 -23.90
C GLY A 232 -13.56 7.50 -24.69
N LYS A 233 -13.61 6.95 -25.92
CA LYS A 233 -14.82 6.99 -26.76
C LYS A 233 -15.98 6.18 -26.17
N GLU A 234 -15.68 5.23 -25.29
CA GLU A 234 -16.64 4.51 -24.46
C GLU A 234 -17.49 5.44 -23.58
N PHE A 235 -17.04 6.67 -23.30
CA PHE A 235 -17.79 7.67 -22.55
C PHE A 235 -18.49 8.70 -23.45
N ALA A 236 -18.62 8.43 -24.75
CA ALA A 236 -19.25 9.38 -25.68
C ALA A 236 -20.72 9.71 -25.30
N ALA A 237 -21.46 8.76 -24.72
CA ALA A 237 -22.84 8.95 -24.27
C ALA A 237 -22.96 9.59 -22.86
N HIS A 238 -21.95 10.33 -22.40
CA HIS A 238 -21.93 11.01 -21.09
C HIS A 238 -23.12 11.94 -20.85
N GLU A 239 -23.63 12.63 -21.88
CA GLU A 239 -24.80 13.51 -21.77
C GLU A 239 -26.04 12.75 -21.30
N LEU A 240 -26.19 11.48 -21.70
CA LEU A 240 -27.27 10.61 -21.23
C LEU A 240 -27.18 10.39 -19.72
N VAL A 241 -25.97 10.11 -19.22
CA VAL A 241 -25.69 9.89 -17.80
C VAL A 241 -25.94 11.17 -17.00
N ALA A 242 -25.37 12.29 -17.45
CA ALA A 242 -25.51 13.59 -16.82
C ALA A 242 -26.98 14.01 -16.66
N LYS A 243 -27.77 13.85 -17.73
CA LYS A 243 -29.20 14.15 -17.74
C LYS A 243 -30.01 13.23 -16.81
N HIS A 244 -29.79 11.92 -16.86
CA HIS A 244 -30.58 10.97 -16.07
C HIS A 244 -30.28 11.05 -14.57
N LEU A 245 -29.01 11.29 -14.21
CA LEU A 245 -28.59 11.39 -12.82
C LEU A 245 -28.66 12.83 -12.28
N ASN A 246 -28.89 13.82 -13.14
CA ASN A 246 -28.91 15.25 -12.80
C ASN A 246 -27.61 15.72 -12.13
N ILE A 247 -26.49 15.50 -12.83
CA ILE A 247 -25.13 15.78 -12.34
C ILE A 247 -24.28 16.42 -13.43
N ASP A 248 -23.19 17.06 -13.01
CA ASP A 248 -22.17 17.52 -13.93
C ASP A 248 -21.21 16.39 -14.32
N PHE A 249 -20.81 16.36 -15.59
CA PHE A 249 -19.91 15.36 -16.13
C PHE A 249 -18.67 16.02 -16.76
N PHE A 250 -17.49 15.65 -16.28
CA PHE A 250 -16.22 16.25 -16.68
C PHE A 250 -15.27 15.23 -17.31
N PHE A 251 -14.38 15.74 -18.17
CA PHE A 251 -13.35 14.95 -18.84
C PHE A 251 -11.96 15.43 -18.47
N ALA A 252 -11.12 14.52 -17.99
CA ALA A 252 -9.71 14.82 -17.73
C ALA A 252 -8.99 15.26 -19.01
N LYS A 253 -7.94 16.07 -18.88
CA LYS A 253 -7.14 16.48 -20.04
C LYS A 253 -6.45 15.26 -20.65
N PRO A 254 -6.30 15.22 -22.00
CA PRO A 254 -5.44 14.23 -22.64
C PRO A 254 -4.06 14.21 -21.96
N TYR A 255 -3.53 13.01 -21.72
CA TYR A 255 -2.19 12.79 -21.13
C TYR A 255 -2.01 13.28 -19.68
N ALA A 256 -3.07 13.73 -19.01
CA ALA A 256 -3.04 14.18 -17.63
C ALA A 256 -3.55 13.10 -16.65
N SER A 257 -2.95 11.91 -16.68
CA SER A 257 -3.42 10.76 -15.88
C SER A 257 -3.43 11.02 -14.37
N TRP A 258 -2.61 11.97 -13.89
CA TRP A 258 -2.59 12.38 -12.48
C TRP A 258 -3.90 13.03 -12.02
N GLN A 259 -4.68 13.62 -12.93
CA GLN A 259 -5.98 14.23 -12.63
C GLN A 259 -7.05 13.19 -12.24
N ARG A 260 -6.78 11.90 -12.49
CA ARG A 260 -7.63 10.74 -12.16
C ARG A 260 -6.89 9.74 -11.25
N GLY A 261 -6.09 10.27 -10.33
CA GLY A 261 -5.24 9.45 -9.46
C GLY A 261 -6.01 8.43 -8.61
N SER A 262 -7.30 8.65 -8.34
CA SER A 262 -8.14 7.73 -7.58
C SER A 262 -8.47 6.48 -8.40
N ASN A 263 -8.93 6.63 -9.64
CA ASN A 263 -9.20 5.51 -10.55
C ASN A 263 -7.96 4.73 -10.93
N GLU A 264 -6.83 5.40 -11.18
CA GLU A 264 -5.60 4.66 -11.48
C GLU A 264 -5.20 3.77 -10.29
N ASN A 265 -5.34 4.26 -9.06
CA ASN A 265 -5.08 3.47 -7.87
C ASN A 265 -6.06 2.29 -7.73
N PHE A 266 -7.37 2.57 -7.89
CA PHE A 266 -8.45 1.60 -7.79
C PHE A 266 -8.31 0.48 -8.83
N ASN A 267 -8.06 0.82 -10.09
CA ASN A 267 -7.91 -0.15 -11.17
C ASN A 267 -6.68 -1.03 -10.98
N ARG A 268 -5.58 -0.47 -10.46
CA ARG A 268 -4.42 -1.28 -10.05
C ARG A 268 -4.70 -2.19 -8.84
N LEU A 269 -5.76 -1.97 -8.06
CA LEU A 269 -6.21 -2.87 -6.99
C LEU A 269 -7.12 -3.97 -7.55
N VAL A 270 -8.06 -3.63 -8.42
CA VAL A 270 -8.88 -4.60 -9.18
C VAL A 270 -7.97 -5.59 -9.91
N ARG A 271 -6.91 -5.09 -10.56
CA ARG A 271 -5.93 -5.92 -11.28
C ARG A 271 -5.10 -6.89 -10.40
N GLN A 272 -5.19 -6.80 -9.06
CA GLN A 272 -4.62 -7.83 -8.17
C GLN A 272 -5.45 -9.11 -8.16
N TYR A 273 -6.76 -8.99 -8.33
CA TYR A 273 -7.73 -10.09 -8.40
C TYR A 273 -7.99 -10.52 -9.83
N ILE A 274 -8.06 -9.55 -10.76
CA ILE A 274 -8.35 -9.79 -12.18
C ILE A 274 -7.14 -9.33 -13.02
N PRO A 275 -6.11 -10.18 -13.20
CA PRO A 275 -4.93 -9.83 -13.96
C PRO A 275 -5.21 -9.36 -15.40
N LYS A 276 -4.21 -8.72 -16.01
CA LYS A 276 -4.28 -8.40 -17.44
C LYS A 276 -4.33 -9.69 -18.28
N LYS A 277 -5.00 -9.61 -19.43
CA LYS A 277 -5.16 -10.72 -20.38
C LYS A 277 -5.98 -11.91 -19.86
N VAL A 278 -6.75 -11.72 -18.78
CA VAL A 278 -7.81 -12.65 -18.43
C VAL A 278 -8.97 -12.43 -19.39
N ASP A 279 -9.59 -13.53 -19.83
CA ASP A 279 -10.83 -13.49 -20.57
C ASP A 279 -11.97 -13.17 -19.60
N PHE A 280 -12.65 -12.05 -19.84
CA PHE A 280 -13.69 -11.58 -18.92
C PHE A 280 -14.96 -12.39 -19.05
N ASP A 281 -15.18 -13.06 -20.17
CA ASP A 281 -16.35 -13.92 -20.38
C ASP A 281 -16.35 -15.06 -19.35
N CYS A 282 -15.17 -15.60 -19.01
CA CYS A 282 -14.99 -16.65 -18.02
C CYS A 282 -15.07 -16.17 -16.56
N ILE A 283 -15.24 -14.87 -16.29
CA ILE A 283 -15.35 -14.35 -14.93
C ILE A 283 -16.84 -14.25 -14.56
N PRO A 284 -17.31 -15.02 -13.57
CA PRO A 284 -18.70 -14.94 -13.12
C PRO A 284 -18.95 -13.62 -12.36
N THR A 285 -20.17 -13.12 -12.43
CA THR A 285 -20.60 -11.89 -11.73
C THR A 285 -20.35 -11.98 -10.22
N ASP A 286 -20.56 -13.15 -9.61
CA ASP A 286 -20.29 -13.36 -8.17
C ASP A 286 -18.83 -13.12 -7.80
N TYR A 287 -17.89 -13.43 -8.71
CA TYR A 287 -16.49 -13.11 -8.47
C TYR A 287 -16.22 -11.60 -8.55
N ILE A 288 -16.91 -10.87 -9.42
CA ILE A 288 -16.84 -9.40 -9.48
C ILE A 288 -17.37 -8.81 -8.17
N ASN A 289 -18.51 -9.29 -7.68
CA ASN A 289 -19.09 -8.87 -6.40
C ASN A 289 -18.16 -9.18 -5.23
N PHE A 290 -17.52 -10.36 -5.22
CA PHE A 290 -16.49 -10.70 -4.24
C PHE A 290 -15.31 -9.73 -4.29
N VAL A 291 -14.80 -9.40 -5.47
CA VAL A 291 -13.68 -8.45 -5.62
C VAL A 291 -14.10 -7.06 -5.13
N GLU A 292 -15.28 -6.59 -5.48
CA GLU A 292 -15.83 -5.33 -5.00
C GLU A 292 -15.89 -5.30 -3.46
N TYR A 293 -16.52 -6.31 -2.84
CA TYR A 293 -16.60 -6.46 -1.39
C TYR A 293 -15.22 -6.43 -0.74
N GLN A 294 -14.26 -7.20 -1.28
CA GLN A 294 -12.89 -7.23 -0.77
C GLN A 294 -12.20 -5.86 -0.86
N LEU A 295 -12.40 -5.11 -1.96
CA LEU A 295 -11.79 -3.80 -2.14
C LEU A 295 -12.41 -2.72 -1.25
N ASN A 296 -13.73 -2.78 -1.02
CA ASN A 296 -14.45 -1.87 -0.15
C ASN A 296 -14.20 -2.15 1.33
N ASN A 297 -13.84 -3.38 1.69
CA ASN A 297 -13.43 -3.73 3.07
C ASN A 297 -11.91 -3.68 3.30
N ARG A 298 -11.12 -3.39 2.26
CA ARG A 298 -9.67 -3.32 2.38
C ARG A 298 -9.20 -2.01 3.03
N PRO A 299 -8.42 -2.06 4.13
CA PRO A 299 -7.95 -0.88 4.85
C PRO A 299 -7.10 0.05 3.98
N ARG A 300 -7.24 1.37 4.09
CA ARG A 300 -6.47 2.35 3.30
C ARG A 300 -5.62 3.21 4.22
N LYS A 301 -4.32 3.33 3.91
CA LYS A 301 -3.40 4.21 4.66
C LYS A 301 -3.90 5.66 4.73
N ARG A 302 -4.49 6.17 3.63
CA ARG A 302 -5.04 7.54 3.57
C ARG A 302 -6.15 7.80 4.60
N PHE A 303 -6.83 6.75 5.06
CA PHE A 303 -7.88 6.81 6.08
C PHE A 303 -7.41 6.25 7.41
N LYS A 304 -6.11 6.35 7.72
CA LYS A 304 -5.52 5.78 8.95
C LYS A 304 -5.88 4.29 9.13
N TYR A 305 -5.93 3.55 8.02
CA TYR A 305 -6.27 2.13 7.94
C TYR A 305 -7.75 1.78 8.15
N GLU A 306 -8.68 2.74 8.05
CA GLU A 306 -10.10 2.44 7.82
C GLU A 306 -10.36 1.94 6.40
N SER A 307 -11.45 1.20 6.23
CA SER A 307 -11.90 0.69 4.93
C SER A 307 -12.75 1.73 4.18
N PRO A 308 -12.81 1.68 2.84
CA PRO A 308 -13.74 2.49 2.08
C PRO A 308 -15.20 2.34 2.50
N MET A 309 -15.62 1.12 2.87
CA MET A 309 -16.95 0.84 3.40
C MET A 309 -17.21 1.62 4.70
N PHE A 310 -16.24 1.65 5.62
CA PHE A 310 -16.35 2.45 6.84
C PHE A 310 -16.47 3.94 6.52
N MET A 311 -15.62 4.47 5.64
CA MET A 311 -15.67 5.88 5.25
C MET A 311 -16.96 6.24 4.53
N PHE A 312 -17.47 5.35 3.68
CA PHE A 312 -18.75 5.48 3.00
C PHE A 312 -19.88 5.56 4.01
N ASN A 313 -19.94 4.64 4.98
CA ASN A 313 -20.97 4.67 6.00
C ASN A 313 -20.91 5.95 6.85
N GLN A 314 -19.71 6.45 7.17
CA GLN A 314 -19.57 7.71 7.91
C GLN A 314 -20.12 8.89 7.12
N LEU A 315 -19.78 9.04 5.84
CA LEU A 315 -20.23 10.20 5.04
C LEU A 315 -21.66 10.05 4.51
N PHE A 316 -22.09 8.85 4.13
CA PHE A 316 -23.38 8.60 3.50
C PHE A 316 -24.53 8.58 4.53
N PHE A 317 -24.36 7.92 5.68
CA PHE A 317 -25.43 7.86 6.69
C PHE A 317 -25.62 9.19 7.45
N ILE A 318 -24.62 10.10 7.46
CA ILE A 318 -24.85 11.46 7.97
C ILE A 318 -25.97 12.17 7.19
N PHE A 319 -26.15 11.87 5.89
CA PHE A 319 -27.22 12.45 5.07
C PHE A 319 -28.59 11.78 5.22
N LEU A 320 -28.69 10.65 5.93
CA LEU A 320 -29.98 9.97 6.18
C LEU A 320 -30.66 10.42 7.48
N PHE A 321 -29.94 11.18 8.32
CA PHE A 321 -30.44 11.69 9.61
C PHE A 321 -30.62 13.22 9.65
N PHE A 322 -30.51 13.90 8.50
CA PHE A 322 -30.83 15.32 8.30
C PHE A 322 -31.70 15.48 7.05
#